data_AF-A0A163A9W0-F1
#
_entry.id   AF-A0A163A9W0-F1
#
_cell.length_a   1.000
_cell.length_b   1.000
_cell.length_c   1.000
_cell.angle_alpha   90.00
_cell.angle_beta   90.00
_cell.angle_gamma   90.00
#
_symmetry.space_group_name_H-M   'P 1'
#
loop_
_entity.id
_entity.type
_entity.pdbx_description
1 polymer ?
#
loop_
_entity_poly.entity_id
_entity_poly.type
_entity_poly.pdbx_seq_one_letter_code
_entity_poly.pdbx_strand_id
1 'polypeptide(L)'
;MSQEQAAHHLLNVLEERGLDVDLDKILLGFEDEDTQREAAAWVHEYLNEETLLTKEELELYQTLKRKGLSHQYESEGEPARPFLDHEIASAIESLQSSTTAIEEQCKVLEAQRDALMRLKALEKPNLDVEHARNERKRREGQEKTRLDVAVDDVSTIITEQLTDAQRDMESEKSALKSYVAERLTSDDQILSRLPNIVSTIVSEPGVSEDEKSVEQWCKAIISFRTAEIKARVDTVYLTSLSEDTNRSASHESEAELQGCKEALQAELEELHAEVVSVAEMVVEHELRKPMVEVKERKEKERTLAQTAWLNYVLSTLDYMGKRLDIVSASSADADEFQQAIAHISKAASKRMPDVHAPRPTPIKRRTSSVPLSAFTPMTKLKPTPSLDLPAALQDALRKAGISFHHDSLEALQDALILARAEREKKAAEHFQATATTTHEQVAERLSKADCDLRIIMDVLYAHTPFQQVSLCDARREAQLKAAERELDDRDRELLEAEGNELSLSDPKVRAFVAKYGRQGR
;
A
#
# COMPACT_ATOMS: atom_id res chain seq x y z
N MET A 1 14.48 34.85 79.19
CA MET A 1 14.42 36.25 79.67
C MET A 1 14.26 36.16 81.18
N SER A 2 15.17 36.77 81.93
CA SER A 2 15.42 36.44 83.34
C SER A 2 14.24 36.85 84.22
N GLN A 3 13.97 36.09 85.28
CA GLN A 3 12.86 36.31 86.22
C GLN A 3 12.88 37.74 86.82
N GLU A 4 14.06 38.34 86.92
CA GLU A 4 14.28 39.74 87.32
C GLU A 4 13.71 40.75 86.29
N GLN A 5 13.79 40.46 84.98
CA GLN A 5 13.22 41.33 83.94
C GLN A 5 11.70 41.38 84.01
N ALA A 6 11.04 40.30 84.43
CA ALA A 6 9.58 40.28 84.61
C ALA A 6 9.13 41.16 85.79
N ALA A 7 9.86 41.12 86.91
CA ALA A 7 9.59 42.02 88.05
C ALA A 7 9.80 43.49 87.67
N HIS A 8 10.89 43.79 86.94
CA HIS A 8 11.13 45.15 86.42
C HIS A 8 10.08 45.61 85.41
N HIS A 9 9.60 44.71 84.54
CA HIS A 9 8.53 45.02 83.58
C HIS A 9 7.22 45.34 84.29
N LEU A 10 6.84 44.56 85.31
CA LEU A 10 5.65 44.84 86.12
C LEU A 10 5.75 46.19 86.85
N LEU A 11 6.90 46.48 87.46
CA LEU A 11 7.14 47.75 88.14
C LEU A 11 7.07 48.93 87.17
N ASN A 12 7.68 48.82 85.99
CA ASN A 12 7.61 49.87 84.96
C ASN A 12 6.16 50.12 84.53
N VAL A 13 5.36 49.08 84.32
CA VAL A 13 3.95 49.26 83.91
C VAL A 13 3.10 49.85 85.03
N LEU A 14 3.34 49.49 86.29
CA LEU A 14 2.63 50.06 87.45
C LEU A 14 2.98 51.54 87.66
N GLU A 15 4.27 51.90 87.54
CA GLU A 15 4.76 53.28 87.62
C GLU A 15 4.22 54.11 86.46
N GLU A 16 4.25 53.57 85.23
CA GLU A 16 3.72 54.26 84.06
C GLU A 16 2.22 54.57 84.17
N ARG A 17 1.45 53.73 84.89
CA ARG A 17 -0.01 53.89 85.05
C ARG A 17 -0.42 54.63 86.33
N GLY A 18 0.54 55.01 87.18
CA GLY A 18 0.28 55.78 88.40
C GLY A 18 -0.58 55.01 89.43
N LEU A 19 -0.43 53.69 89.50
CA LEU A 19 -1.12 52.86 90.50
C LEU A 19 -0.31 52.83 91.80
N ASP A 20 -0.89 53.34 92.89
CA ASP A 20 -0.23 53.43 94.20
C ASP A 20 -0.27 52.07 94.91
N VAL A 21 0.78 51.26 94.75
CA VAL A 21 0.92 49.92 95.33
C VAL A 21 2.26 49.82 96.05
N ASP A 22 2.26 49.20 97.24
CA ASP A 22 3.47 49.00 98.05
C ASP A 22 4.52 48.15 97.32
N LEU A 23 5.57 48.81 96.82
CA LEU A 23 6.69 48.19 96.08
C LEU A 23 7.34 47.02 96.83
N ASP A 24 7.52 47.18 98.15
CA ASP A 24 8.16 46.19 99.02
C ASP A 24 7.35 44.89 99.09
N LYS A 25 6.02 44.96 99.01
CA LYS A 25 5.16 43.77 99.02
C LYS A 25 5.19 43.00 97.70
N ILE A 26 5.34 43.70 96.58
CA ILE A 26 5.48 43.07 95.27
C ILE A 26 6.81 42.35 95.20
N LEU A 27 7.90 43.02 95.61
CA LEU A 27 9.24 42.42 95.66
C LEU A 27 9.29 41.20 96.60
N LEU A 28 8.67 41.27 97.78
CA LEU A 28 8.49 40.12 98.69
C LEU A 28 7.74 38.95 98.04
N GLY A 29 6.75 39.21 97.17
CA GLY A 29 6.02 38.16 96.44
C GLY A 29 6.82 37.50 95.31
N PHE A 30 7.87 38.18 94.81
CA PHE A 30 8.82 37.65 93.84
C PHE A 30 10.07 37.02 94.49
N GLU A 31 10.22 37.09 95.82
CA GLU A 31 11.31 36.43 96.58
C GLU A 31 11.03 34.95 96.89
N ASP A 32 9.77 34.52 96.88
CA ASP A 32 9.37 33.12 97.12
C ASP A 32 9.43 32.31 95.81
N GLU A 33 10.20 31.21 95.78
CA GLU A 33 10.60 30.51 94.54
C GLU A 33 9.41 29.90 93.77
N ASP A 34 8.34 29.53 94.47
CA ASP A 34 7.14 28.94 93.86
C ASP A 34 6.24 30.01 93.24
N THR A 35 6.00 31.14 93.93
CA THR A 35 5.20 32.25 93.40
C THR A 35 5.95 33.06 92.36
N GLN A 36 7.28 33.09 92.39
CA GLN A 36 8.10 33.84 91.43
C GLN A 36 7.95 33.33 89.99
N ARG A 37 7.87 32.00 89.78
CA ARG A 37 7.65 31.45 88.43
C ARG A 37 6.25 31.71 87.93
N GLU A 38 5.24 31.54 88.78
CA GLU A 38 3.84 31.80 88.42
C GLU A 38 3.61 33.29 88.14
N ALA A 39 4.20 34.18 88.95
CA ALA A 39 4.11 35.62 88.76
C ALA A 39 4.85 36.09 87.50
N ALA A 40 6.04 35.53 87.19
CA ALA A 40 6.75 35.86 85.95
C ALA A 40 5.99 35.37 84.70
N ALA A 41 5.36 34.19 84.77
CA ALA A 41 4.49 33.68 83.72
C ALA A 41 3.26 34.58 83.53
N TRP A 42 2.61 34.98 84.63
CA TRP A 42 1.47 35.89 84.61
C TRP A 42 1.83 37.25 84.00
N VAL A 43 2.98 37.84 84.37
CA VAL A 43 3.44 39.10 83.79
C VAL A 43 3.67 38.98 82.29
N HIS A 44 4.33 37.92 81.83
CA HIS A 44 4.55 37.69 80.39
C HIS A 44 3.28 37.38 79.60
N GLU A 45 2.24 36.90 80.26
CA GLU A 45 0.99 36.51 79.61
C GLU A 45 -0.02 37.67 79.55
N TYR A 46 -0.03 38.54 80.56
CA TYR A 46 -1.02 39.61 80.69
C TYR A 46 -0.48 41.01 80.48
N LEU A 47 0.83 41.22 80.55
CA LEU A 47 1.47 42.51 80.32
C LEU A 47 2.22 42.55 78.99
N ASN A 48 1.49 42.38 77.88
CA ASN A 48 2.01 42.50 76.50
C ASN A 48 1.41 43.72 75.77
N GLU A 49 2.05 44.15 74.68
CA GLU A 49 1.58 45.26 73.83
C GLU A 49 0.15 45.04 73.29
N GLU A 50 -0.28 43.79 73.17
CA GLU A 50 -1.63 43.42 72.71
C GLU A 50 -2.71 43.49 73.80
N THR A 51 -2.34 43.41 75.09
CA THR A 51 -3.28 43.37 76.23
C THR A 51 -3.28 44.66 77.05
N LEU A 52 -2.21 45.44 76.98
CA LEU A 52 -2.02 46.69 77.69
C LEU A 52 -2.32 47.89 76.77
N LEU A 53 -3.37 48.64 77.08
CA LEU A 53 -3.58 49.94 76.43
C LEU A 53 -2.39 50.86 76.74
N THR A 54 -1.77 51.41 75.71
CA THR A 54 -0.72 52.44 75.82
C THR A 54 -1.28 53.71 76.49
N LYS A 55 -0.42 54.61 76.98
CA LYS A 55 -0.85 55.86 77.63
C LYS A 55 -1.76 56.70 76.73
N GLU A 56 -1.43 56.78 75.45
CA GLU A 56 -2.20 57.51 74.45
C GLU A 56 -3.58 56.87 74.24
N GLU A 57 -3.66 55.54 74.15
CA GLU A 57 -4.92 54.80 74.01
C GLU A 57 -5.79 54.89 75.27
N LEU A 58 -5.17 54.89 76.46
CA LEU A 58 -5.88 55.04 77.73
C LEU A 58 -6.45 56.46 77.88
N GLU A 59 -5.69 57.48 77.51
CA GLU A 59 -6.18 58.86 77.42
C GLU A 59 -7.29 58.98 76.37
N LEU A 60 -7.15 58.31 75.21
CA LEU A 60 -8.17 58.27 74.17
C LEU A 60 -9.45 57.59 74.65
N TYR A 61 -9.34 56.44 75.33
CA TYR A 61 -10.49 55.73 75.92
C TYR A 61 -11.16 56.56 77.01
N GLN A 62 -10.40 57.20 77.89
CA GLN A 62 -10.95 58.09 78.92
C GLN A 62 -11.63 59.31 78.31
N THR A 63 -11.07 59.89 77.25
CA THR A 63 -11.70 61.03 76.55
C THR A 63 -12.95 60.61 75.77
N LEU A 64 -12.97 59.42 75.15
CA LEU A 64 -14.14 58.83 74.50
C LEU A 64 -15.25 58.51 75.51
N LYS A 65 -14.89 57.94 76.67
CA LYS A 65 -15.81 57.68 77.79
C LYS A 65 -16.39 58.96 78.38
N ARG A 66 -15.56 60.00 78.56
CA ARG A 66 -15.99 61.32 79.03
C ARG A 66 -16.92 62.03 78.04
N LYS A 67 -16.76 61.76 76.74
CA LYS A 67 -17.62 62.27 75.65
C LYS A 67 -18.88 61.42 75.40
N GLY A 68 -19.04 60.28 76.08
CA GLY A 68 -20.22 59.41 75.95
C GLY A 68 -20.31 58.66 74.60
N LEU A 69 -19.21 58.59 73.84
CA LEU A 69 -19.18 57.98 72.50
C LEU A 69 -18.80 56.49 72.52
N SER A 70 -18.51 55.92 73.69
CA SER A 70 -18.12 54.51 73.83
C SER A 70 -19.19 53.54 73.30
N HIS A 71 -20.48 53.86 73.46
CA HIS A 71 -21.59 52.99 73.03
C HIS A 71 -21.82 52.98 71.51
N GLN A 72 -21.25 53.93 70.75
CA GLN A 72 -21.37 53.93 69.29
C GLN A 72 -20.46 52.89 68.63
N TYR A 73 -19.38 52.48 69.30
CA TYR A 73 -18.42 51.50 68.80
C TYR A 73 -18.70 50.07 69.30
N GLU A 74 -19.61 49.89 70.25
CA GLU A 74 -20.05 48.56 70.74
C GLU A 74 -21.16 47.95 69.86
N SER A 75 -21.81 48.74 68.99
CA SER A 75 -23.08 48.35 68.34
C SER A 75 -23.02 48.23 66.80
N GLU A 76 -21.89 48.47 66.14
CA GLU A 76 -21.80 48.37 64.67
C GLU A 76 -20.77 47.32 64.23
N GLY A 77 -21.25 46.08 64.04
CA GLY A 77 -20.57 45.03 63.28
C GLY A 77 -19.56 44.19 64.08
N GLU A 78 -19.29 42.98 63.56
CA GLU A 78 -18.19 42.13 64.06
C GLU A 78 -16.92 42.96 64.16
N PRO A 79 -16.23 42.97 65.32
CA PRO A 79 -15.08 43.85 65.53
C PRO A 79 -14.05 43.60 64.43
N ALA A 80 -13.90 44.57 63.54
CA ALA A 80 -12.81 44.60 62.58
C ALA A 80 -11.51 44.71 63.40
N ARG A 81 -10.70 43.66 63.35
CA ARG A 81 -9.43 43.61 64.06
C ARG A 81 -8.58 44.80 63.59
N PRO A 82 -8.03 45.63 64.49
CA PRO A 82 -7.04 46.62 64.09
C PRO A 82 -5.86 45.88 63.47
N PHE A 83 -5.36 46.33 62.32
CA PHE A 83 -4.15 45.74 61.73
C PHE A 83 -2.97 45.95 62.68
N LEU A 84 -2.30 44.88 63.08
CA LEU A 84 -1.11 45.02 63.92
C LEU A 84 0.10 45.39 63.05
N ASP A 85 1.00 46.20 63.59
CA ASP A 85 2.18 46.70 62.85
C ASP A 85 3.07 45.56 62.32
N HIS A 86 3.12 44.42 63.01
CA HIS A 86 3.86 43.24 62.54
C HIS A 86 3.20 42.58 61.30
N GLU A 87 1.88 42.66 61.18
CA GLU A 87 1.15 42.15 60.02
C GLU A 87 1.34 43.05 58.82
N ILE A 88 1.39 44.37 59.06
CA ILE A 88 1.75 45.36 58.04
C ILE A 88 3.19 45.10 57.56
N ALA A 89 4.14 44.88 58.48
CA ALA A 89 5.52 44.55 58.13
C ALA A 89 5.61 43.24 57.32
N SER A 90 4.91 42.18 57.75
CA SER A 90 4.86 40.90 57.02
C SER A 90 4.19 41.03 55.66
N ALA A 91 3.13 41.83 55.54
CA ALA A 91 2.46 42.10 54.27
C ALA A 91 3.36 42.89 53.32
N ILE A 92 4.16 43.84 53.85
CA ILE A 92 5.15 44.57 53.06
C ILE A 92 6.24 43.62 52.55
N GLU A 93 6.76 42.73 53.38
CA GLU A 93 7.77 41.75 52.96
C GLU A 93 7.20 40.75 51.94
N SER A 94 5.97 40.28 52.15
CA SER A 94 5.27 39.42 51.18
C SER A 94 5.00 40.16 49.86
N LEU A 95 4.66 41.45 49.90
CA LEU A 95 4.44 42.25 48.70
C LEU A 95 5.76 42.48 47.96
N GLN A 96 6.85 42.77 48.68
CA GLN A 96 8.18 42.93 48.10
C GLN A 96 8.66 41.64 47.44
N SER A 97 8.56 40.50 48.11
CA SER A 97 8.91 39.20 47.52
C SER A 97 8.05 38.89 46.28
N SER A 98 6.73 39.13 46.35
CA SER A 98 5.85 38.99 45.18
C SER A 98 6.23 39.94 44.04
N THR A 99 6.63 41.17 44.34
CA THR A 99 7.05 42.16 43.33
C THR A 99 8.36 41.70 42.66
N THR A 100 9.32 41.20 43.43
CA THR A 100 10.56 40.65 42.86
C THR A 100 10.30 39.44 41.95
N ALA A 101 9.39 38.54 42.35
CA ALA A 101 8.99 37.40 41.53
C ALA A 101 8.30 37.84 40.22
N ILE A 102 7.45 38.87 40.29
CA ILE A 102 6.80 39.45 39.10
C ILE A 102 7.85 40.08 38.18
N GLU A 103 8.84 40.80 38.71
CA GLU A 103 9.93 41.37 37.91
C GLU A 103 10.76 40.30 37.20
N GLU A 104 11.06 39.18 37.87
CA GLU A 104 11.73 38.04 37.24
C GLU A 104 10.89 37.43 36.11
N GLN A 105 9.58 37.25 36.34
CA GLN A 105 8.66 36.79 35.31
C GLN A 105 8.57 37.76 34.13
N CYS A 106 8.53 39.08 34.39
CA CYS A 106 8.56 40.10 33.35
C CYS A 106 9.83 40.03 32.51
N LYS A 107 11.02 39.86 33.13
CA LYS A 107 12.28 39.67 32.41
C LYS A 107 12.26 38.40 31.53
N VAL A 108 11.68 37.32 32.02
CA VAL A 108 11.51 36.08 31.24
C VAL A 108 10.56 36.32 30.06
N LEU A 109 9.44 37.00 30.28
CA LEU A 109 8.48 37.33 29.22
C LEU A 109 9.07 38.28 28.18
N GLU A 110 9.89 39.25 28.58
CA GLU A 110 10.63 40.11 27.65
C GLU A 110 11.64 39.32 26.83
N ALA A 111 12.39 38.41 27.45
CA ALA A 111 13.30 37.51 26.74
C ALA A 111 12.56 36.60 25.76
N GLN A 112 11.39 36.07 26.15
CA GLN A 112 10.52 35.28 25.28
C GLN A 112 9.95 36.14 24.14
N ARG A 113 9.52 37.38 24.41
CA ARG A 113 9.04 38.34 23.41
C ARG A 113 10.12 38.65 22.39
N ASP A 114 11.35 38.88 22.84
CA ASP A 114 12.47 39.17 21.95
C ASP A 114 12.91 37.93 21.14
N ALA A 115 12.85 36.73 21.74
CA ALA A 115 13.03 35.48 21.01
C ALA A 115 11.94 35.29 19.93
N LEU A 116 10.67 35.56 20.26
CA LEU A 116 9.56 35.52 19.31
C LEU A 116 9.70 36.59 18.23
N MET A 117 10.17 37.79 18.55
CA MET A 117 10.42 38.84 17.56
C MET A 117 11.57 38.47 16.63
N ARG A 118 12.62 37.80 17.13
CA ARG A 118 13.70 37.24 16.29
C ARG A 118 13.20 36.09 15.41
N LEU A 119 12.36 35.20 15.95
CA LEU A 119 11.72 34.14 15.17
C LEU A 119 10.80 34.74 14.09
N LYS A 120 9.98 35.73 14.42
CA LYS A 120 9.13 36.45 13.44
C LYS A 120 9.95 37.17 12.38
N ALA A 121 11.13 37.68 12.71
CA ALA A 121 12.06 38.26 11.74
C ALA A 121 12.67 37.20 10.80
N LEU A 122 12.94 35.99 11.30
CA LEU A 122 13.35 34.82 10.51
C LEU A 122 12.20 34.19 9.72
N GLU A 123 10.97 34.30 10.22
CA GLU A 123 9.71 33.83 9.63
C GLU A 123 9.13 34.85 8.63
N LYS A 124 9.85 35.94 8.30
CA LYS A 124 9.60 36.62 7.02
C LYS A 124 9.73 35.52 5.97
N PRO A 125 8.62 35.10 5.31
CA PRO A 125 8.70 34.03 4.34
C PRO A 125 9.73 34.49 3.33
N ASN A 126 10.80 33.72 3.18
CA ASN A 126 11.76 33.99 2.14
C ASN A 126 11.03 33.70 0.84
N LEU A 127 10.31 34.71 0.33
CA LEU A 127 9.40 34.60 -0.80
C LEU A 127 10.14 33.97 -1.97
N ASP A 128 11.44 34.25 -2.11
CA ASP A 128 12.31 33.65 -3.10
C ASP A 128 12.43 32.12 -2.97
N VAL A 129 12.50 31.58 -1.76
CA VAL A 129 12.57 30.12 -1.51
C VAL A 129 11.23 29.45 -1.81
N GLU A 130 10.11 30.04 -1.38
CA GLU A 130 8.77 29.51 -1.68
C GLU A 130 8.43 29.66 -3.17
N HIS A 131 8.81 30.76 -3.81
CA HIS A 131 8.70 30.94 -5.26
C HIS A 131 9.56 29.93 -6.02
N ALA A 132 10.81 29.70 -5.62
CA ALA A 132 11.67 28.69 -6.24
C ALA A 132 11.09 27.27 -6.07
N ARG A 133 10.52 26.95 -4.91
CA ARG A 133 9.85 25.67 -4.64
C ARG A 133 8.60 25.49 -5.49
N ASN A 134 7.78 26.53 -5.63
CA ASN A 134 6.58 26.49 -6.46
C ASN A 134 6.91 26.42 -7.95
N GLU A 135 7.91 27.15 -8.43
CA GLU A 135 8.41 27.03 -9.80
C GLU A 135 8.94 25.62 -10.08
N ARG A 136 9.70 25.03 -9.15
CA ARG A 136 10.14 23.64 -9.28
C ARG A 136 8.96 22.67 -9.39
N LYS A 137 7.97 22.77 -8.49
CA LYS A 137 6.75 21.94 -8.55
C LYS A 137 5.98 22.13 -9.85
N ARG A 138 5.91 23.37 -10.36
CA ARG A 138 5.25 23.67 -11.65
C ARG A 138 5.99 23.01 -12.80
N ARG A 139 7.32 23.08 -12.82
CA ARG A 139 8.16 22.40 -13.83
C ARG A 139 8.02 20.88 -13.77
N GLU A 140 8.10 20.30 -12.57
CA GLU A 140 7.87 18.85 -12.36
C GLU A 140 6.47 18.43 -12.79
N GLY A 141 5.46 19.26 -12.51
CA GLY A 141 4.08 19.03 -12.97
C GLY A 141 3.95 19.05 -14.48
N GLN A 142 4.59 20.02 -15.15
CA GLN A 142 4.62 20.12 -16.62
C GLN A 142 5.37 18.95 -17.26
N GLU A 143 6.52 18.58 -16.69
CA GLU A 143 7.30 17.43 -17.15
C GLU A 143 6.52 16.13 -16.98
N LYS A 144 5.86 15.94 -15.83
CA LYS A 144 4.98 14.79 -15.61
C LYS A 144 3.86 14.74 -16.65
N THR A 145 3.16 15.85 -16.90
CA THR A 145 2.11 15.87 -17.93
C THR A 145 2.65 15.60 -19.33
N ARG A 146 3.86 16.06 -19.64
CA ARG A 146 4.52 15.78 -20.92
C ARG A 146 4.90 14.31 -21.05
N LEU A 147 5.41 13.70 -19.98
CA LEU A 147 5.74 12.28 -19.94
C LEU A 147 4.47 11.41 -20.02
N ASP A 148 3.40 11.79 -19.32
CA ASP A 148 2.11 11.09 -19.39
C ASP A 148 1.58 11.09 -20.84
N VAL A 149 1.60 12.24 -21.53
CA VAL A 149 1.21 12.33 -22.95
C VAL A 149 2.13 11.48 -23.84
N ALA A 150 3.45 11.52 -23.63
CA ALA A 150 4.38 10.71 -24.42
C ALA A 150 4.20 9.21 -24.19
N VAL A 151 3.84 8.79 -22.97
CA VAL A 151 3.52 7.39 -22.65
C VAL A 151 2.22 6.96 -23.33
N ASP A 152 1.20 7.82 -23.33
CA ASP A 152 -0.06 7.56 -24.03
C ASP A 152 0.17 7.46 -25.55
N ASP A 153 0.94 8.38 -26.15
CA ASP A 153 1.30 8.36 -27.57
C ASP A 153 2.08 7.10 -27.95
N VAL A 154 3.05 6.68 -27.14
CA VAL A 154 3.79 5.42 -27.39
C VAL A 154 2.87 4.22 -27.23
N SER A 155 1.95 4.26 -26.27
CA SER A 155 0.97 3.19 -26.05
C SER A 155 0.02 3.04 -27.24
N THR A 156 -0.49 4.14 -27.78
CA THR A 156 -1.35 4.12 -28.97
C THR A 156 -0.60 3.60 -30.19
N ILE A 157 0.63 4.08 -30.44
CA ILE A 157 1.47 3.60 -31.55
C ILE A 157 1.74 2.09 -31.44
N ILE A 158 2.07 1.58 -30.25
CA ILE A 158 2.29 0.14 -30.04
C ILE A 158 1.01 -0.64 -30.32
N THR A 159 -0.15 -0.15 -29.87
CA THR A 159 -1.43 -0.83 -30.14
C THR A 159 -1.77 -0.84 -31.62
N GLU A 160 -1.58 0.27 -32.33
CA GLU A 160 -1.81 0.38 -33.77
C GLU A 160 -0.90 -0.57 -34.54
N GLN A 161 0.41 -0.53 -34.28
CA GLN A 161 1.38 -1.43 -34.91
C GLN A 161 1.08 -2.90 -34.63
N LEU A 162 0.64 -3.23 -33.42
CA LEU A 162 0.27 -4.60 -33.06
C LEU A 162 -1.00 -5.05 -33.78
N THR A 163 -2.00 -4.18 -33.91
CA THR A 163 -3.23 -4.49 -34.65
C THR A 163 -2.98 -4.61 -36.15
N ASP A 164 -2.11 -3.77 -36.71
CA ASP A 164 -1.71 -3.83 -38.12
C ASP A 164 -0.95 -5.12 -38.40
N ALA A 165 0.07 -5.45 -37.58
CA ALA A 165 0.81 -6.70 -37.71
C ALA A 165 -0.10 -7.93 -37.57
N GLN A 166 -1.09 -7.89 -36.67
CA GLN A 166 -2.07 -8.97 -36.52
C GLN A 166 -3.01 -9.07 -37.73
N ARG A 167 -3.40 -7.95 -38.34
CA ARG A 167 -4.22 -7.92 -39.56
C ARG A 167 -3.45 -8.44 -40.76
N ASP A 168 -2.21 -8.02 -40.93
CA ASP A 168 -1.32 -8.46 -42.00
C ASP A 168 -1.09 -9.97 -41.91
N MET A 169 -0.82 -10.49 -40.70
CA MET A 169 -0.73 -11.93 -40.45
C MET A 169 -2.00 -12.68 -40.87
N GLU A 170 -3.18 -12.21 -40.45
CA GLU A 170 -4.44 -12.88 -40.79
C GLU A 170 -4.67 -12.88 -42.31
N SER A 171 -4.27 -11.80 -42.98
CA SER A 171 -4.33 -11.71 -44.44
C SER A 171 -3.38 -12.72 -45.11
N GLU A 172 -2.12 -12.81 -44.66
CA GLU A 172 -1.13 -13.79 -45.13
C GLU A 172 -1.58 -15.22 -44.86
N LYS A 173 -2.12 -15.51 -43.67
CA LYS A 173 -2.66 -16.82 -43.31
C LYS A 173 -3.85 -17.21 -44.19
N SER A 174 -4.74 -16.26 -44.48
CA SER A 174 -5.88 -16.49 -45.37
C SER A 174 -5.44 -16.73 -46.82
N ALA A 175 -4.44 -15.98 -47.29
CA ALA A 175 -3.85 -16.14 -48.62
C ALA A 175 -3.13 -17.49 -48.74
N LEU A 176 -2.34 -17.87 -47.74
CA LEU A 176 -1.70 -19.18 -47.65
C LEU A 176 -2.74 -20.29 -47.66
N LYS A 177 -3.79 -20.20 -46.85
CA LYS A 177 -4.86 -21.21 -46.82
C LYS A 177 -5.54 -21.37 -48.19
N SER A 178 -5.85 -20.26 -48.87
CA SER A 178 -6.41 -20.29 -50.22
C SER A 178 -5.44 -20.92 -51.22
N TYR A 179 -4.16 -20.53 -51.15
CA TYR A 179 -3.10 -21.08 -51.99
C TYR A 179 -2.96 -22.60 -51.79
N VAL A 180 -2.91 -23.07 -50.55
CA VAL A 180 -2.84 -24.50 -50.22
C VAL A 180 -4.06 -25.24 -50.74
N ALA A 181 -5.27 -24.71 -50.54
CA ALA A 181 -6.48 -25.35 -51.05
C ALA A 181 -6.50 -25.46 -52.59
N GLU A 182 -6.13 -24.39 -53.30
CA GLU A 182 -6.04 -24.40 -54.77
C GLU A 182 -4.96 -25.38 -55.27
N ARG A 183 -3.81 -25.43 -54.60
CA ARG A 183 -2.72 -26.34 -55.00
C ARG A 183 -3.06 -27.80 -54.70
N LEU A 184 -3.63 -28.11 -53.54
CA LEU A 184 -4.05 -29.47 -53.20
C LEU A 184 -5.17 -29.95 -54.13
N THR A 185 -6.14 -29.10 -54.47
CA THR A 185 -7.18 -29.46 -55.45
C THR A 185 -6.62 -29.68 -56.85
N SER A 186 -5.64 -28.87 -57.29
CA SER A 186 -4.90 -29.12 -58.53
C SER A 186 -4.16 -30.45 -58.49
N ASP A 187 -3.58 -30.80 -57.34
CA ASP A 187 -2.84 -32.05 -57.14
C ASP A 187 -3.76 -33.27 -57.16
N ASP A 188 -4.91 -33.19 -56.50
CA ASP A 188 -5.95 -34.23 -56.56
C ASP A 188 -6.47 -34.44 -57.99
N GLN A 189 -6.57 -33.38 -58.80
CA GLN A 189 -6.90 -33.50 -60.23
C GLN A 189 -5.83 -34.24 -61.04
N ILE A 190 -4.54 -34.03 -60.72
CA ILE A 190 -3.45 -34.75 -61.37
C ILE A 190 -3.44 -36.21 -60.91
N LEU A 191 -3.54 -36.44 -59.60
CA LEU A 191 -3.56 -37.78 -59.01
C LEU A 191 -4.75 -38.61 -59.48
N SER A 192 -5.94 -38.02 -59.66
CA SER A 192 -7.12 -38.73 -60.19
C SER A 192 -6.98 -39.15 -61.66
N ARG A 193 -6.14 -38.48 -62.45
CA ARG A 193 -5.83 -38.87 -63.84
C ARG A 193 -4.72 -39.92 -63.94
N LEU A 194 -3.91 -40.05 -62.90
CA LEU A 194 -2.75 -40.94 -62.84
C LEU A 194 -3.11 -42.43 -62.97
N PRO A 195 -4.20 -42.95 -62.35
CA PRO A 195 -4.68 -44.32 -62.57
C PRO A 195 -4.98 -44.66 -64.03
N ASN A 196 -5.49 -43.71 -64.82
CA ASN A 196 -5.75 -43.93 -66.25
C ASN A 196 -4.45 -44.04 -67.06
N ILE A 197 -3.42 -43.31 -66.65
CA ILE A 197 -2.09 -43.39 -67.26
C ILE A 197 -1.43 -44.72 -66.86
N VAL A 198 -1.52 -45.10 -65.59
CA VAL A 198 -1.01 -46.36 -65.07
C VAL A 198 -1.71 -47.56 -65.70
N SER A 199 -3.04 -47.53 -65.89
CA SER A 199 -3.74 -48.61 -66.59
C SER A 199 -3.30 -48.74 -68.06
N THR A 200 -2.95 -47.63 -68.72
CA THR A 200 -2.38 -47.64 -70.08
C THR A 200 -0.97 -48.26 -70.10
N ILE A 201 -0.17 -48.03 -69.06
CA ILE A 201 1.18 -48.60 -68.91
C ILE A 201 1.13 -50.09 -68.53
N VAL A 202 0.25 -50.45 -67.59
CA VAL A 202 0.11 -51.78 -66.98
C VAL A 202 -0.75 -52.72 -67.81
N SER A 203 -1.43 -52.24 -68.85
CA SER A 203 -2.08 -53.11 -69.84
C SER A 203 -1.04 -54.00 -70.50
N GLU A 204 -0.76 -55.14 -69.89
CA GLU A 204 0.05 -56.23 -70.39
C GLU A 204 -0.51 -56.60 -71.77
N PRO A 205 0.34 -56.68 -72.82
CA PRO A 205 -0.08 -57.44 -73.98
C PRO A 205 -0.06 -58.89 -73.49
N GLY A 206 -1.20 -59.56 -73.50
CA GLY A 206 -1.28 -60.98 -73.17
C GLY A 206 -0.13 -61.70 -73.85
N VAL A 207 0.84 -62.16 -73.06
CA VAL A 207 1.93 -62.97 -73.59
C VAL A 207 1.28 -64.25 -74.11
N SER A 208 1.71 -64.68 -75.30
CA SER A 208 1.84 -66.10 -75.66
C SER A 208 0.82 -66.75 -76.60
N GLU A 209 -0.18 -66.10 -77.19
CA GLU A 209 -0.93 -66.75 -78.29
C GLU A 209 -0.37 -66.39 -79.67
N ASP A 210 -0.03 -65.13 -79.89
CA ASP A 210 0.33 -64.65 -81.23
C ASP A 210 1.72 -65.12 -81.69
N GLU A 211 2.66 -65.35 -80.79
CA GLU A 211 4.02 -65.78 -81.18
C GLU A 211 4.06 -67.26 -81.58
N LYS A 212 3.37 -68.11 -80.81
CA LYS A 212 3.22 -69.53 -81.16
C LYS A 212 2.38 -69.69 -82.42
N SER A 213 1.39 -68.83 -82.62
CA SER A 213 0.58 -68.84 -83.84
C SER A 213 1.42 -68.41 -85.05
N VAL A 214 2.19 -67.31 -84.99
CA VAL A 214 3.04 -66.84 -86.10
C VAL A 214 4.04 -67.90 -86.54
N GLU A 215 4.69 -68.57 -85.60
CA GLU A 215 5.64 -69.64 -85.93
C GLU A 215 4.95 -70.87 -86.54
N GLN A 216 3.72 -71.18 -86.11
CA GLN A 216 2.88 -72.21 -86.74
C GLN A 216 2.43 -71.81 -88.15
N TRP A 217 2.05 -70.55 -88.38
CA TRP A 217 1.66 -70.02 -89.69
C TRP A 217 2.85 -70.02 -90.66
N CYS A 218 4.04 -69.62 -90.23
CA CYS A 218 5.25 -69.69 -91.05
C CYS A 218 5.54 -71.14 -91.47
N LYS A 219 5.46 -72.10 -90.55
CA LYS A 219 5.61 -73.54 -90.87
C LYS A 219 4.54 -74.05 -91.83
N ALA A 220 3.29 -73.63 -91.66
CA ALA A 220 2.20 -73.97 -92.56
C ALA A 220 2.43 -73.41 -93.98
N ILE A 221 2.87 -72.15 -94.09
CA ILE A 221 3.17 -71.50 -95.38
C ILE A 221 4.34 -72.21 -96.08
N ILE A 222 5.40 -72.59 -95.35
CA ILE A 222 6.49 -73.40 -95.90
C ILE A 222 5.95 -74.71 -96.47
N SER A 223 5.09 -75.40 -95.73
CA SER A 223 4.50 -76.67 -96.19
C SER A 223 3.62 -76.49 -97.43
N PHE A 224 2.80 -75.44 -97.49
CA PHE A 224 1.94 -75.16 -98.64
C PHE A 224 2.74 -74.74 -99.87
N ARG A 225 3.75 -73.87 -99.73
CA ARG A 225 4.61 -73.47 -100.86
C ARG A 225 5.45 -74.63 -101.37
N THR A 226 5.97 -75.45 -100.47
CA THR A 226 6.67 -76.68 -100.85
C THR A 226 5.74 -77.60 -101.64
N ALA A 227 4.53 -77.86 -101.14
CA ALA A 227 3.55 -78.70 -101.83
C ALA A 227 3.15 -78.12 -103.19
N GLU A 228 2.97 -76.80 -103.30
CA GLU A 228 2.66 -76.11 -104.55
C GLU A 228 3.80 -76.24 -105.57
N ILE A 229 5.05 -75.99 -105.15
CA ILE A 229 6.21 -76.09 -106.05
C ILE A 229 6.43 -77.54 -106.48
N LYS A 230 6.33 -78.51 -105.56
CA LYS A 230 6.40 -79.94 -105.89
C LYS A 230 5.31 -80.35 -106.88
N ALA A 231 4.06 -79.96 -106.62
CA ALA A 231 2.96 -80.23 -107.56
C ALA A 231 3.19 -79.60 -108.93
N ARG A 232 3.76 -78.38 -109.01
CA ARG A 232 4.13 -77.75 -110.28
C ARG A 232 5.26 -78.51 -110.99
N VAL A 233 6.31 -78.90 -110.29
CA VAL A 233 7.42 -79.72 -110.83
C VAL A 233 6.89 -81.06 -111.35
N ASP A 234 6.05 -81.74 -110.57
CA ASP A 234 5.40 -82.99 -110.96
C ASP A 234 4.52 -82.81 -112.19
N THR A 235 3.73 -81.73 -112.27
CA THR A 235 2.91 -81.46 -113.47
C THR A 235 3.77 -81.23 -114.70
N VAL A 236 4.86 -80.45 -114.58
CA VAL A 236 5.79 -80.18 -115.70
C VAL A 236 6.45 -81.48 -116.15
N TYR A 237 6.94 -82.29 -115.21
CA TYR A 237 7.53 -83.60 -115.46
C TYR A 237 6.56 -84.57 -116.16
N LEU A 238 5.32 -84.65 -115.69
CA LEU A 238 4.30 -85.50 -116.31
C LEU A 238 3.87 -84.97 -117.69
N THR A 239 3.78 -83.65 -117.88
CA THR A 239 3.48 -83.07 -119.19
C THR A 239 4.62 -83.31 -120.19
N SER A 240 5.89 -83.17 -119.80
CA SER A 240 7.02 -83.42 -120.69
C SER A 240 7.12 -84.91 -121.08
N LEU A 241 6.89 -85.83 -120.14
CA LEU A 241 6.76 -87.26 -120.43
C LEU A 241 5.67 -87.57 -121.46
N SER A 242 4.52 -86.88 -121.35
CA SER A 242 3.41 -87.05 -122.29
C SER A 242 3.67 -86.44 -123.67
N GLU A 243 4.44 -85.35 -123.74
CA GLU A 243 4.84 -84.70 -124.99
C GLU A 243 5.93 -85.49 -125.72
N ASP A 244 6.90 -86.07 -125.02
CA ASP A 244 7.96 -86.91 -125.61
C ASP A 244 7.44 -88.24 -126.14
N THR A 245 6.44 -88.83 -125.47
CA THR A 245 5.76 -90.05 -125.95
C THR A 245 5.06 -89.83 -127.29
N ASN A 246 4.61 -88.59 -127.57
CA ASN A 246 3.99 -88.22 -128.84
C ASN A 246 5.00 -87.81 -129.93
N ARG A 247 6.28 -87.57 -129.57
CA ARG A 247 7.28 -86.99 -130.49
C ARG A 247 8.45 -87.91 -130.86
N SER A 248 8.66 -89.03 -130.18
CA SER A 248 9.83 -89.90 -130.40
C SER A 248 9.45 -91.36 -130.75
N ALA A 249 9.12 -91.59 -132.03
CA ALA A 249 9.30 -92.90 -132.65
C ALA A 249 10.72 -92.97 -133.24
N SER A 250 11.73 -93.05 -132.39
CA SER A 250 13.11 -93.29 -132.83
C SER A 250 13.86 -94.18 -131.84
N HIS A 251 14.46 -95.22 -132.38
CA HIS A 251 15.21 -96.29 -131.73
C HIS A 251 16.24 -95.80 -130.70
N GLU A 252 15.92 -95.90 -129.41
CA GLU A 252 16.89 -96.03 -128.32
C GLU A 252 16.63 -97.35 -127.56
N SER A 253 17.69 -97.95 -127.02
CA SER A 253 17.60 -99.21 -126.29
C SER A 253 16.76 -99.03 -125.03
N GLU A 254 15.80 -99.92 -124.80
CA GLU A 254 14.87 -99.91 -123.65
C GLU A 254 15.62 -99.86 -122.30
N ALA A 255 16.86 -100.35 -122.25
CA ALA A 255 17.74 -100.30 -121.08
C ALA A 255 18.37 -98.91 -120.81
N GLU A 256 18.66 -98.12 -121.85
CA GLU A 256 19.24 -96.77 -121.72
C GLU A 256 18.17 -95.76 -121.30
N LEU A 257 16.95 -95.88 -121.85
CA LEU A 257 15.78 -95.10 -121.44
C LEU A 257 15.38 -95.35 -119.99
N GLN A 258 15.53 -96.58 -119.49
CA GLN A 258 15.22 -96.93 -118.11
C GLN A 258 16.26 -96.33 -117.13
N GLY A 259 17.55 -96.40 -117.46
CA GLY A 259 18.61 -95.77 -116.66
C GLY A 259 18.50 -94.23 -116.61
N CYS A 260 18.14 -93.59 -117.73
CA CYS A 260 17.88 -92.15 -117.76
C CYS A 260 16.64 -91.75 -116.93
N LYS A 261 15.58 -92.57 -116.93
CA LYS A 261 14.39 -92.33 -116.08
C LYS A 261 14.70 -92.44 -114.59
N GLU A 262 15.51 -93.43 -114.20
CA GLU A 262 15.93 -93.61 -112.80
C GLU A 262 16.85 -92.48 -112.32
N ALA A 263 17.78 -92.03 -113.17
CA ALA A 263 18.62 -90.87 -112.89
C ALA A 263 17.79 -89.57 -112.77
N LEU A 264 16.85 -89.34 -113.68
CA LEU A 264 15.96 -88.17 -113.65
C LEU A 264 15.01 -88.19 -112.44
N GLN A 265 14.57 -89.37 -112.01
CA GLN A 265 13.80 -89.52 -110.77
C GLN A 265 14.64 -89.19 -109.53
N ALA A 266 15.91 -89.62 -109.49
CA ALA A 266 16.82 -89.29 -108.40
C ALA A 266 17.12 -87.78 -108.33
N GLU A 267 17.33 -87.13 -109.48
CA GLU A 267 17.51 -85.67 -109.58
C GLU A 267 16.22 -84.92 -109.16
N LEU A 268 15.04 -85.46 -109.47
CA LEU A 268 13.76 -84.90 -109.05
C LEU A 268 13.53 -85.03 -107.54
N GLU A 269 13.95 -86.14 -106.93
CA GLU A 269 13.94 -86.33 -105.48
C GLU A 269 14.93 -85.38 -104.77
N GLU A 270 16.11 -85.14 -105.35
CA GLU A 270 17.08 -84.15 -104.87
C GLU A 270 16.52 -82.72 -104.99
N LEU A 271 15.93 -82.37 -106.13
CA LEU A 271 15.25 -81.08 -106.33
C LEU A 271 14.09 -80.91 -105.32
N HIS A 272 13.33 -81.95 -105.04
CA HIS A 272 12.26 -81.94 -104.04
C HIS A 272 12.76 -81.72 -102.60
N ALA A 273 13.99 -82.12 -102.29
CA ALA A 273 14.64 -81.81 -101.02
C ALA A 273 15.14 -80.36 -100.97
N GLU A 274 15.73 -79.86 -102.07
CA GLU A 274 16.21 -78.49 -102.17
C GLU A 274 15.05 -77.46 -102.13
N VAL A 275 13.91 -77.77 -102.76
CA VAL A 275 12.69 -76.95 -102.73
C VAL A 275 12.23 -76.65 -101.30
N VAL A 276 12.37 -77.60 -100.37
CA VAL A 276 12.03 -77.39 -98.95
C VAL A 276 12.95 -76.33 -98.35
N SER A 277 14.27 -76.49 -98.52
CA SER A 277 15.27 -75.56 -97.98
C SER A 277 15.14 -74.15 -98.57
N VAL A 278 14.84 -74.04 -99.86
CA VAL A 278 14.62 -72.75 -100.52
C VAL A 278 13.31 -72.11 -100.06
N ALA A 279 12.22 -72.88 -99.93
CA ALA A 279 10.96 -72.38 -99.40
C ALA A 279 11.09 -71.89 -97.94
N GLU A 280 11.84 -72.61 -97.11
CA GLU A 280 12.19 -72.17 -95.75
C GLU A 280 12.95 -70.85 -95.78
N MET A 281 14.02 -70.74 -96.56
CA MET A 281 14.82 -69.52 -96.67
C MET A 281 13.99 -68.31 -97.13
N VAL A 282 13.10 -68.50 -98.11
CA VAL A 282 12.22 -67.44 -98.63
C VAL A 282 11.21 -66.99 -97.57
N VAL A 283 10.55 -67.92 -96.87
CA VAL A 283 9.59 -67.57 -95.80
C VAL A 283 10.29 -66.91 -94.61
N GLU A 284 11.48 -67.39 -94.26
CA GLU A 284 12.33 -66.80 -93.22
C GLU A 284 12.70 -65.34 -93.56
N HIS A 285 13.08 -65.07 -94.82
CA HIS A 285 13.47 -63.72 -95.24
C HIS A 285 12.28 -62.78 -95.51
N GLU A 286 11.24 -63.23 -96.22
CA GLU A 286 10.12 -62.37 -96.64
C GLU A 286 9.08 -62.14 -95.55
N LEU A 287 8.87 -63.12 -94.66
CA LEU A 287 7.78 -63.07 -93.68
C LEU A 287 8.33 -63.01 -92.25
N ARG A 288 9.14 -63.98 -91.85
CA ARG A 288 9.54 -64.11 -90.45
C ARG A 288 10.41 -62.93 -89.97
N LYS A 289 11.48 -62.60 -90.69
CA LYS A 289 12.39 -61.49 -90.31
C LYS A 289 11.64 -60.15 -90.18
N PRO A 290 10.84 -59.69 -91.17
CA PRO A 290 10.07 -58.46 -91.02
C PRO A 290 9.10 -58.48 -89.84
N MET A 291 8.45 -59.61 -89.56
CA MET A 291 7.53 -59.74 -88.42
C MET A 291 8.25 -59.61 -87.06
N VAL A 292 9.42 -60.25 -86.92
CA VAL A 292 10.27 -60.13 -85.72
C VAL A 292 10.81 -58.71 -85.57
N GLU A 293 11.30 -58.08 -86.63
CA GLU A 293 11.80 -56.70 -86.58
C GLU A 293 10.71 -55.68 -86.21
N VAL A 294 9.48 -55.85 -86.74
CA VAL A 294 8.33 -54.99 -86.38
C VAL A 294 7.93 -55.22 -84.92
N LYS A 295 7.96 -56.48 -84.42
CA LYS A 295 7.73 -56.80 -83.01
C LYS A 295 8.76 -56.12 -82.11
N GLU A 296 10.05 -56.32 -82.39
CA GLU A 296 11.14 -55.72 -81.61
C GLU A 296 11.06 -54.18 -81.63
N ARG A 297 10.73 -53.58 -82.78
CA ARG A 297 10.53 -52.13 -82.88
C ARG A 297 9.37 -51.67 -82.00
N LYS A 298 8.22 -52.35 -82.07
CA LYS A 298 7.07 -52.05 -81.21
C LYS A 298 7.37 -52.24 -79.72
N GLU A 299 8.14 -53.26 -79.36
CA GLU A 299 8.54 -53.52 -77.97
C GLU A 299 9.52 -52.46 -77.45
N LYS A 300 10.47 -52.02 -78.28
CA LYS A 300 11.35 -50.87 -77.99
C LYS A 300 10.55 -49.57 -77.84
N GLU A 301 9.63 -49.28 -78.75
CA GLU A 301 8.75 -48.10 -78.66
C GLU A 301 7.88 -48.14 -77.41
N ARG A 302 7.33 -49.32 -77.06
CA ARG A 302 6.55 -49.53 -75.84
C ARG A 302 7.37 -49.32 -74.57
N THR A 303 8.57 -49.90 -74.49
CA THR A 303 9.45 -49.74 -73.32
C THR A 303 9.94 -48.30 -73.17
N LEU A 304 10.22 -47.61 -74.28
CA LEU A 304 10.51 -46.18 -74.27
C LEU A 304 9.31 -45.35 -73.81
N ALA A 305 8.10 -45.65 -74.29
CA ALA A 305 6.90 -44.98 -73.82
C ALA A 305 6.64 -45.24 -72.33
N GLN A 306 6.78 -46.49 -71.88
CA GLN A 306 6.63 -46.89 -70.48
C GLN A 306 7.63 -46.17 -69.57
N THR A 307 8.91 -46.11 -69.95
CA THR A 307 9.93 -45.40 -69.18
C THR A 307 9.67 -43.89 -69.16
N ALA A 308 9.27 -43.30 -70.29
CA ALA A 308 8.89 -41.88 -70.35
C ALA A 308 7.71 -41.56 -69.43
N TRP A 309 6.67 -42.40 -69.42
CA TRP A 309 5.53 -42.22 -68.53
C TRP A 309 5.88 -42.42 -67.06
N LEU A 310 6.70 -43.42 -66.72
CA LEU A 310 7.18 -43.63 -65.35
C LEU A 310 8.00 -42.43 -64.87
N ASN A 311 8.89 -41.89 -65.72
CA ASN A 311 9.64 -40.67 -65.43
C ASN A 311 8.72 -39.45 -65.25
N TYR A 312 7.65 -39.35 -66.03
CA TYR A 312 6.63 -38.31 -65.85
C TYR A 312 5.93 -38.44 -64.49
N VAL A 313 5.50 -39.65 -64.10
CA VAL A 313 4.89 -39.90 -62.78
C VAL A 313 5.85 -39.57 -61.64
N LEU A 314 7.09 -40.04 -61.71
CA LEU A 314 8.11 -39.79 -60.69
C LEU A 314 8.44 -38.30 -60.55
N SER A 315 8.64 -37.60 -61.67
CA SER A 315 8.94 -36.15 -61.65
C SER A 315 7.75 -35.33 -61.15
N THR A 316 6.52 -35.75 -61.46
CA THR A 316 5.30 -35.10 -60.95
C THR A 316 5.17 -35.29 -59.43
N LEU A 317 5.38 -36.50 -58.92
CA LEU A 317 5.35 -36.78 -57.48
C LEU A 317 6.48 -36.06 -56.71
N ASP A 318 7.69 -36.02 -57.26
CA ASP A 318 8.82 -35.28 -56.68
C ASP A 318 8.53 -33.76 -56.64
N TYR A 319 7.95 -33.21 -57.71
CA TYR A 319 7.53 -31.81 -57.76
C TYR A 319 6.44 -31.50 -56.72
N MET A 320 5.43 -32.37 -56.59
CA MET A 320 4.38 -32.25 -55.58
C MET A 320 4.96 -32.30 -54.16
N GLY A 321 5.91 -33.22 -53.90
CA GLY A 321 6.62 -33.33 -52.62
C GLY A 321 7.39 -32.07 -52.25
N LYS A 322 8.27 -31.60 -53.14
CA LYS A 322 9.05 -30.36 -52.92
C LYS A 322 8.16 -29.15 -52.66
N ARG A 323 7.05 -29.04 -53.38
CA ARG A 323 6.10 -27.94 -53.16
C ARG A 323 5.38 -28.06 -51.82
N LEU A 324 5.01 -29.27 -51.41
CA LEU A 324 4.41 -29.51 -50.09
C LEU A 324 5.39 -29.15 -48.96
N ASP A 325 6.68 -29.45 -49.12
CA ASP A 325 7.72 -29.03 -48.17
C ASP A 325 7.79 -27.50 -48.06
N ILE A 326 7.80 -26.77 -49.18
CA ILE A 326 7.81 -25.30 -49.20
C ILE A 326 6.58 -24.72 -48.48
N VAL A 327 5.39 -25.27 -48.77
CA VAL A 327 4.14 -24.86 -48.12
C VAL A 327 4.15 -25.17 -46.62
N SER A 328 4.73 -26.31 -46.23
CA SER A 328 4.82 -26.69 -44.83
C SER A 328 5.74 -25.75 -44.04
N ALA A 329 6.87 -25.36 -44.64
CA ALA A 329 7.79 -24.39 -44.06
C ALA A 329 7.12 -23.01 -43.92
N SER A 330 6.44 -22.52 -44.97
CA SER A 330 5.75 -21.23 -44.89
C SER A 330 4.59 -21.22 -43.89
N SER A 331 3.90 -22.35 -43.70
CA SER A 331 2.89 -22.51 -42.65
C SER A 331 3.50 -22.49 -41.26
N ALA A 332 4.65 -23.14 -41.06
CA ALA A 332 5.36 -23.13 -39.78
C ALA A 332 5.83 -21.70 -39.43
N ASP A 333 6.43 -20.98 -40.39
CA ASP A 333 6.87 -19.59 -40.21
C ASP A 333 5.71 -18.67 -39.83
N ALA A 334 4.54 -18.83 -40.47
CA ALA A 334 3.34 -18.06 -40.16
C ALA A 334 2.83 -18.34 -38.74
N ASP A 335 2.82 -19.60 -38.31
CA ASP A 335 2.39 -19.98 -36.96
C ASP A 335 3.38 -19.51 -35.88
N GLU A 336 4.69 -19.59 -36.14
CA GLU A 336 5.73 -19.05 -35.25
C GLU A 336 5.62 -17.53 -35.12
N PHE A 337 5.43 -16.82 -36.24
CA PHE A 337 5.24 -15.37 -36.21
C PHE A 337 3.94 -15.02 -35.45
N GLN A 338 2.86 -15.80 -35.60
CA GLN A 338 1.62 -15.61 -34.84
C GLN A 338 1.82 -15.76 -33.34
N GLN A 339 2.61 -16.75 -32.92
CA GLN A 339 2.99 -16.93 -31.52
C GLN A 339 3.84 -15.76 -31.00
N ALA A 340 4.77 -15.25 -31.81
CA ALA A 340 5.59 -14.09 -31.47
C ALA A 340 4.73 -12.84 -31.25
N ILE A 341 3.79 -12.55 -32.16
CA ILE A 341 2.83 -11.43 -32.02
C ILE A 341 1.99 -11.59 -30.75
N ALA A 342 1.48 -12.80 -30.48
CA ALA A 342 0.70 -13.06 -29.27
C ALA A 342 1.53 -12.83 -27.98
N HIS A 343 2.80 -13.22 -27.99
CA HIS A 343 3.71 -12.97 -26.88
C HIS A 343 3.99 -11.47 -26.68
N ILE A 344 4.24 -10.74 -27.77
CA ILE A 344 4.45 -9.28 -27.75
C ILE A 344 3.17 -8.58 -27.25
N SER A 345 2.01 -8.96 -27.74
CA SER A 345 0.70 -8.46 -27.29
C SER A 345 0.49 -8.65 -25.78
N LYS A 346 0.81 -9.84 -25.27
CA LYS A 346 0.74 -10.15 -23.84
C LYS A 346 1.75 -9.35 -23.01
N ALA A 347 2.94 -9.09 -23.54
CA ALA A 347 3.95 -8.28 -22.88
C ALA A 347 3.57 -6.80 -22.88
N ALA A 348 3.01 -6.29 -23.98
CA ALA A 348 2.54 -4.93 -24.14
C ALA A 348 1.38 -4.65 -23.17
N SER A 349 0.34 -5.49 -23.15
CA SER A 349 -0.80 -5.35 -22.22
C SER A 349 -0.42 -5.35 -20.74
N LYS A 350 0.68 -6.01 -20.34
CA LYS A 350 1.20 -5.95 -18.96
C LYS A 350 1.93 -4.65 -18.61
N ARG A 351 2.55 -4.01 -19.61
CA ARG A 351 3.40 -2.83 -19.41
C ARG A 351 2.67 -1.53 -19.69
N MET A 352 1.60 -1.58 -20.48
CA MET A 352 0.77 -0.43 -20.77
C MET A 352 -0.03 -0.03 -19.52
N PRO A 353 -0.10 1.28 -19.21
CA PRO A 353 -0.96 1.77 -18.15
C PRO A 353 -2.42 1.45 -18.48
N ASP A 354 -3.17 1.03 -17.46
CA ASP A 354 -4.61 0.80 -17.61
C ASP A 354 -5.29 2.14 -17.89
N VAL A 355 -5.72 2.33 -19.14
CA VAL A 355 -6.42 3.52 -19.62
C VAL A 355 -7.72 3.77 -18.82
N HIS A 356 -8.21 2.76 -18.09
CA HIS A 356 -9.42 2.83 -17.27
C HIS A 356 -9.15 2.95 -15.77
N ALA A 357 -7.89 3.07 -15.33
CA ALA A 357 -7.61 3.34 -13.93
C ALA A 357 -8.14 4.74 -13.57
N PRO A 358 -9.10 4.87 -12.64
CA PRO A 358 -9.62 6.17 -12.25
C PRO A 358 -8.48 6.99 -11.69
N ARG A 359 -8.10 8.05 -12.42
CA ARG A 359 -7.08 9.02 -12.03
C ARG A 359 -7.31 9.38 -10.56
N PRO A 360 -6.39 9.07 -9.63
CA PRO A 360 -6.59 9.38 -8.22
C PRO A 360 -6.67 10.89 -8.11
N THR A 361 -7.88 11.39 -7.90
CA THR A 361 -8.11 12.79 -7.57
C THR A 361 -7.32 13.09 -6.30
N PRO A 362 -6.59 14.22 -6.24
CA PRO A 362 -5.75 14.52 -5.09
C PRO A 362 -6.64 14.61 -3.85
N ILE A 363 -6.39 13.72 -2.88
CA ILE A 363 -7.01 13.72 -1.56
C ILE A 363 -6.70 15.07 -0.91
N LYS A 364 -7.63 16.01 -1.02
CA LYS A 364 -7.67 17.20 -0.17
C LYS A 364 -7.89 16.71 1.26
N ARG A 365 -6.81 16.67 2.05
CA ARG A 365 -6.90 16.52 3.51
C ARG A 365 -7.79 17.62 4.05
N ARG A 366 -9.04 17.29 4.37
CA ARG A 366 -9.95 18.14 5.13
C ARG A 366 -9.50 18.09 6.59
N THR A 367 -8.95 19.19 7.08
CA THR A 367 -8.94 19.49 8.51
C THR A 367 -10.39 19.62 8.96
N SER A 368 -10.75 18.84 9.98
CA SER A 368 -12.07 18.85 10.59
C SER A 368 -12.31 20.17 11.32
N SER A 369 -13.21 21.00 10.79
CA SER A 369 -13.96 21.96 11.59
C SER A 369 -15.44 21.73 11.30
N VAL A 370 -16.16 21.50 12.38
CA VAL A 370 -17.61 21.27 12.51
C VAL A 370 -18.41 22.16 11.56
N PRO A 371 -19.40 21.63 10.80
CA PRO A 371 -20.29 22.45 10.01
C PRO A 371 -21.44 22.93 10.91
N LEU A 372 -21.41 24.21 11.29
CA LEU A 372 -22.62 24.91 11.71
C LEU A 372 -23.37 25.41 10.48
N SER A 373 -24.68 25.19 10.51
CA SER A 373 -25.73 25.81 9.70
C SER A 373 -25.91 25.31 8.27
N ALA A 374 -26.95 24.49 8.13
CA ALA A 374 -27.63 24.23 6.87
C ALA A 374 -28.13 25.54 6.26
N PHE A 375 -27.61 25.91 5.09
CA PHE A 375 -28.25 26.87 4.21
C PHE A 375 -29.12 26.13 3.21
N THR A 376 -30.40 26.48 3.21
CA THR A 376 -31.42 26.11 2.22
C THR A 376 -31.03 26.55 0.81
N PRO A 377 -31.50 25.85 -0.24
CA PRO A 377 -31.11 26.15 -1.62
C PRO A 377 -31.70 27.49 -2.05
N MET A 378 -30.85 28.44 -2.42
CA MET A 378 -31.27 29.72 -2.97
C MET A 378 -32.00 29.48 -4.30
N THR A 379 -33.29 29.80 -4.29
CA THR A 379 -34.08 30.09 -5.48
C THR A 379 -33.44 31.23 -6.25
N LYS A 380 -33.29 31.04 -7.56
CA LYS A 380 -32.75 32.02 -8.50
C LYS A 380 -33.65 33.27 -8.51
N LEU A 381 -33.30 34.28 -7.71
CA LEU A 381 -33.79 35.65 -7.87
C LEU A 381 -32.69 36.46 -8.57
N LYS A 382 -33.04 37.03 -9.71
CA LYS A 382 -32.19 37.93 -10.49
C LYS A 382 -31.64 39.05 -9.58
N PRO A 383 -30.32 39.30 -9.52
CA PRO A 383 -29.81 40.48 -8.84
C PRO A 383 -30.12 41.72 -9.69
N THR A 384 -30.72 42.72 -9.06
CA THR A 384 -30.63 44.12 -9.48
C THR A 384 -29.16 44.58 -9.44
N PRO A 385 -28.76 45.57 -10.26
CA PRO A 385 -27.35 45.92 -10.45
C PRO A 385 -26.74 46.48 -9.15
N SER A 386 -25.91 45.68 -8.47
CA SER A 386 -25.06 46.14 -7.37
C SER A 386 -23.78 46.77 -7.93
N LEU A 387 -23.19 47.72 -7.18
CA LEU A 387 -21.91 48.34 -7.53
C LEU A 387 -20.84 47.27 -7.87
N ASP A 388 -20.08 47.53 -8.93
CA ASP A 388 -19.01 46.65 -9.40
C ASP A 388 -17.77 46.83 -8.51
N LEU A 389 -17.75 46.19 -7.33
CA LEU A 389 -16.60 46.21 -6.42
C LEU A 389 -15.61 45.08 -6.76
N PRO A 390 -14.29 45.32 -6.67
CA PRO A 390 -13.27 44.28 -6.82
C PRO A 390 -13.50 43.05 -5.93
N ALA A 391 -13.29 41.85 -6.47
CA ALA A 391 -13.55 40.58 -5.78
C ALA A 391 -12.84 40.46 -4.40
N ALA A 392 -11.65 41.05 -4.25
CA ALA A 392 -10.92 41.07 -2.98
C ALA A 392 -11.65 41.86 -1.88
N LEU A 393 -12.34 42.95 -2.24
CA LEU A 393 -13.12 43.76 -1.30
C LEU A 393 -14.43 43.07 -0.93
N GLN A 394 -15.06 42.39 -1.89
CA GLN A 394 -16.27 41.59 -1.63
C GLN A 394 -15.99 40.45 -0.62
N ASP A 395 -14.86 39.77 -0.76
CA ASP A 395 -14.46 38.72 0.18
C ASP A 395 -14.06 39.27 1.56
N ALA A 396 -13.44 40.47 1.62
CA ALA A 396 -13.12 41.13 2.88
C ALA A 396 -14.39 41.54 3.65
N LEU A 397 -15.39 42.11 2.95
CA LEU A 397 -16.69 42.48 3.54
C LEU A 397 -17.47 41.25 4.01
N ARG A 398 -17.43 40.15 3.25
CA ARG A 398 -18.03 38.86 3.66
C ARG A 398 -17.37 38.29 4.91
N LYS A 399 -16.03 38.33 5.00
CA LYS A 399 -15.30 37.93 6.22
C LYS A 399 -15.60 38.84 7.40
N ALA A 400 -15.85 40.11 7.14
CA ALA A 400 -16.28 41.07 8.14
C ALA A 400 -17.77 40.99 8.48
N GLY A 401 -18.56 40.11 7.85
CA GLY A 401 -19.99 39.95 8.11
C GLY A 401 -20.86 41.16 7.72
N ILE A 402 -20.38 42.01 6.81
CA ILE A 402 -21.08 43.22 6.35
C ILE A 402 -21.69 42.92 4.97
N SER A 403 -22.95 43.33 4.75
CA SER A 403 -23.63 43.14 3.47
C SER A 403 -22.91 43.87 2.35
N PHE A 404 -22.87 43.28 1.15
CA PHE A 404 -22.23 43.88 -0.03
C PHE A 404 -23.25 44.42 -1.06
N HIS A 405 -24.54 44.26 -0.78
CA HIS A 405 -25.64 44.76 -1.61
C HIS A 405 -26.04 46.15 -1.14
N HIS A 406 -25.28 47.17 -1.57
CA HIS A 406 -25.60 48.57 -1.32
C HIS A 406 -25.78 49.30 -2.66
N ASP A 407 -26.75 50.22 -2.70
CA ASP A 407 -27.12 50.97 -3.91
C ASP A 407 -26.15 52.13 -4.20
N SER A 408 -25.33 52.55 -3.21
CA SER A 408 -24.31 53.59 -3.35
C SER A 408 -23.05 53.28 -2.51
N LEU A 409 -21.91 53.87 -2.88
CA LEU A 409 -20.66 53.76 -2.13
C LEU A 409 -20.75 54.43 -0.74
N GLU A 410 -21.52 55.52 -0.64
CA GLU A 410 -21.78 56.23 0.62
C GLU A 410 -22.54 55.35 1.61
N ALA A 411 -23.56 54.61 1.15
CA ALA A 411 -24.31 53.68 2.01
C ALA A 411 -23.45 52.52 2.55
N LEU A 412 -22.47 52.04 1.77
CA LEU A 412 -21.49 51.05 2.22
C LEU A 412 -20.54 51.65 3.26
N GLN A 413 -20.10 52.90 3.07
CA GLN A 413 -19.22 53.60 4.00
C GLN A 413 -19.91 53.82 5.36
N ASP A 414 -21.17 54.23 5.36
CA ASP A 414 -21.97 54.42 6.58
C ASP A 414 -22.18 53.10 7.32
N ALA A 415 -22.48 52.01 6.60
CA ALA A 415 -22.59 50.68 7.19
C ALA A 415 -21.29 50.20 7.84
N LEU A 416 -20.13 50.52 7.23
CA LEU A 416 -18.81 50.20 7.79
C LEU A 416 -18.50 51.00 9.06
N ILE A 417 -18.85 52.30 9.08
CA ILE A 417 -18.67 53.17 10.25
C ILE A 417 -19.54 52.69 11.42
N LEU A 418 -20.80 52.36 11.16
CA LEU A 418 -21.72 51.83 12.17
C LEU A 418 -21.23 50.48 12.72
N ALA A 419 -20.82 49.55 11.85
CA ALA A 419 -20.32 48.24 12.27
C ALA A 419 -19.03 48.36 13.11
N ARG A 420 -18.17 49.35 12.81
CA ARG A 420 -16.98 49.64 13.61
C ARG A 420 -17.35 50.16 15.01
N ALA A 421 -18.22 51.17 15.08
CA ALA A 421 -18.65 51.76 16.35
C ALA A 421 -19.35 50.72 17.25
N GLU A 422 -20.20 49.87 16.68
CA GLU A 422 -20.87 48.80 17.43
C GLU A 422 -19.88 47.79 18.02
N ARG A 423 -18.83 47.43 17.27
CA ARG A 423 -17.79 46.51 17.74
C ARG A 423 -16.91 47.12 18.81
N GLU A 424 -16.52 48.38 18.67
CA GLU A 424 -15.74 49.09 19.68
C GLU A 424 -16.53 49.19 21.00
N LYS A 425 -17.83 49.48 20.91
CA LYS A 425 -18.73 49.48 22.08
C LYS A 425 -18.83 48.11 22.74
N LYS A 426 -19.08 47.04 21.98
CA LYS A 426 -19.15 45.67 22.51
C LYS A 426 -17.83 45.25 23.17
N ALA A 427 -16.69 45.62 22.59
CA ALA A 427 -15.38 45.33 23.19
C ALA A 427 -15.20 46.04 24.54
N ALA A 428 -15.58 47.32 24.64
CA ALA A 428 -15.55 48.06 25.89
C ALA A 428 -16.48 47.47 26.96
N GLU A 429 -17.71 47.10 26.58
CA GLU A 429 -18.67 46.44 27.47
C GLU A 429 -18.15 45.09 27.99
N HIS A 430 -17.54 44.27 27.12
CA HIS A 430 -16.94 43.00 27.52
C HIS A 430 -15.76 43.20 28.48
N PHE A 431 -14.92 44.19 28.23
CA PHE A 431 -13.81 44.51 29.12
C PHE A 431 -14.31 44.94 30.50
N GLN A 432 -15.28 45.86 30.54
CA GLN A 432 -15.84 46.35 31.80
C GLN A 432 -16.53 45.24 32.59
N ALA A 433 -17.35 44.41 31.93
CA ALA A 433 -18.01 43.28 32.57
C ALA A 433 -17.02 42.26 33.15
N THR A 434 -15.93 41.98 32.42
CA THR A 434 -14.90 41.05 32.90
C THR A 434 -14.15 41.64 34.11
N ALA A 435 -13.82 42.93 34.07
CA ALA A 435 -13.16 43.61 35.18
C ALA A 435 -14.03 43.63 36.45
N THR A 436 -15.32 43.94 36.33
CA THR A 436 -16.22 43.95 37.50
C THR A 436 -16.42 42.56 38.09
N THR A 437 -16.66 41.55 37.25
CA THR A 437 -16.87 40.17 37.73
C THR A 437 -15.61 39.61 38.41
N THR A 438 -14.43 39.93 37.90
CA THR A 438 -13.18 39.47 38.54
C THR A 438 -12.95 40.15 39.89
N HIS A 439 -13.22 41.46 40.00
CA HIS A 439 -13.13 42.18 41.28
C HIS A 439 -14.12 41.63 42.32
N GLU A 440 -15.38 41.37 41.94
CA GLU A 440 -16.40 40.81 42.83
C GLU A 440 -15.99 39.43 43.37
N GLN A 441 -15.48 38.55 42.51
CA GLN A 441 -15.03 37.22 42.92
C GLN A 441 -13.84 37.25 43.89
N VAL A 442 -12.93 38.21 43.73
CA VAL A 442 -11.79 38.37 44.64
C VAL A 442 -12.26 38.87 46.00
N ALA A 443 -13.15 39.87 46.02
CA ALA A 443 -13.70 40.42 47.25
C ALA A 443 -14.48 39.37 48.07
N GLU A 444 -15.32 38.55 47.42
CA GLU A 444 -16.06 37.47 48.07
C GLU A 444 -15.14 36.41 48.67
N ARG A 445 -14.04 36.07 47.99
CA ARG A 445 -13.09 35.08 48.51
C ARG A 445 -12.31 35.59 49.71
N LEU A 446 -11.89 36.85 49.71
CA LEU A 446 -11.16 37.45 50.83
C LEU A 446 -12.06 37.57 52.07
N SER A 447 -13.30 38.06 51.91
CA SER A 447 -14.22 38.18 53.05
C SER A 447 -14.56 36.83 53.67
N LYS A 448 -14.74 35.79 52.84
CA LYS A 448 -14.97 34.43 53.35
C LYS A 448 -13.75 33.88 54.09
N ALA A 449 -12.54 34.09 53.56
CA ALA A 449 -11.31 33.65 54.21
C ALA A 449 -11.12 34.31 55.59
N ASP A 450 -11.43 35.60 55.70
CA ASP A 450 -11.40 36.32 56.99
C ASP A 450 -12.42 35.77 57.99
N CYS A 451 -13.65 35.49 57.55
CA CYS A 451 -14.67 34.86 58.40
C CYS A 451 -14.24 33.47 58.88
N ASP A 452 -13.69 32.64 57.98
CA ASP A 452 -13.22 31.29 58.32
C ASP A 452 -12.05 31.35 59.32
N LEU A 453 -11.13 32.33 59.16
CA LEU A 453 -10.05 32.57 60.13
C LEU A 453 -10.57 32.95 61.52
N ARG A 454 -11.60 33.81 61.60
CA ARG A 454 -12.25 34.14 62.88
C ARG A 454 -12.84 32.92 63.57
N ILE A 455 -13.56 32.08 62.84
CA ILE A 455 -14.13 30.83 63.39
C ILE A 455 -13.02 29.94 63.95
N ILE A 456 -11.89 29.82 63.23
CA ILE A 456 -10.75 29.02 63.68
C ILE A 456 -10.12 29.61 64.94
N MET A 457 -9.89 30.93 64.97
CA MET A 457 -9.34 31.61 66.15
C MET A 457 -10.27 31.48 67.35
N ASP A 458 -11.58 31.68 67.19
CA ASP A 458 -12.57 31.53 68.25
C ASP A 458 -12.55 30.12 68.85
N VAL A 459 -12.43 29.08 68.02
CA VAL A 459 -12.33 27.69 68.48
C VAL A 459 -11.00 27.42 69.18
N LEU A 460 -9.89 27.97 68.68
CA LEU A 460 -8.56 27.79 69.27
C LEU A 460 -8.47 28.42 70.66
N TYR A 461 -9.10 29.58 70.87
CA TYR A 461 -9.09 30.29 72.15
C TYR A 461 -10.27 29.92 73.08
N ALA A 462 -11.25 29.12 72.63
CA ALA A 462 -12.43 28.76 73.42
C ALA A 462 -12.13 27.95 74.69
N HIS A 463 -11.00 27.22 74.71
CA HIS A 463 -10.66 26.29 75.79
C HIS A 463 -9.42 26.71 76.59
N THR A 464 -8.90 27.91 76.33
CA THR A 464 -7.69 28.43 76.96
C THR A 464 -8.08 29.54 77.93
N PRO A 465 -7.69 29.46 79.21
CA PRO A 465 -7.90 30.58 80.13
C PRO A 465 -7.02 31.79 79.77
N PHE A 466 -5.90 31.59 79.06
CA PHE A 466 -4.88 32.61 78.76
C PHE A 466 -4.27 32.47 77.34
N GLN A 467 -3.26 33.30 76.97
CA GLN A 467 -2.73 33.45 75.59
C GLN A 467 -1.96 32.21 75.07
N GLN A 468 -1.63 31.24 75.93
CA GLN A 468 -1.08 29.95 75.49
C GLN A 468 -2.17 29.03 74.91
N VAL A 469 -2.04 28.72 73.62
CA VAL A 469 -2.93 27.79 72.90
C VAL A 469 -2.74 26.36 73.42
N SER A 470 -3.56 25.95 74.38
CA SER A 470 -3.71 24.55 74.76
C SER A 470 -4.80 23.90 73.92
N LEU A 471 -4.40 23.02 73.01
CA LEU A 471 -5.32 22.22 72.18
C LEU A 471 -6.07 21.14 72.99
N CYS A 472 -5.75 20.98 74.28
CA CYS A 472 -6.32 19.97 75.16
C CYS A 472 -7.03 20.62 76.35
N ASP A 473 -8.23 20.11 76.66
CA ASP A 473 -8.99 20.47 77.85
C ASP A 473 -8.16 20.10 79.09
N ALA A 474 -7.78 21.11 79.89
CA ALA A 474 -6.95 20.93 81.09
C ALA A 474 -7.53 19.89 82.06
N ARG A 475 -8.87 19.72 82.07
CA ARG A 475 -9.54 18.69 82.86
C ARG A 475 -9.19 17.27 82.38
N ARG A 476 -9.12 17.06 81.06
CA ARG A 476 -8.77 15.77 80.48
C ARG A 476 -7.29 15.46 80.65
N GLU A 477 -6.42 16.45 80.52
CA GLU A 477 -4.99 16.26 80.74
C GLU A 477 -4.70 15.92 82.22
N ALA A 478 -5.39 16.56 83.17
CA ALA A 478 -5.29 16.21 84.58
C ALA A 478 -5.76 14.76 84.86
N GLN A 479 -6.84 14.31 84.21
CA GLN A 479 -7.29 12.91 84.30
C GLN A 479 -6.28 11.93 83.70
N LEU A 480 -5.63 12.29 82.59
CA LEU A 480 -4.64 11.47 81.91
C LEU A 480 -3.37 11.34 82.75
N LYS A 481 -2.86 12.44 83.31
CA LYS A 481 -1.74 12.43 84.27
C LYS A 481 -2.04 11.63 85.54
N ALA A 482 -3.29 11.63 86.01
CA ALA A 482 -3.69 10.81 87.14
C ALA A 482 -3.68 9.31 86.78
N ALA A 483 -4.16 8.94 85.60
CA ALA A 483 -4.12 7.57 85.10
C ALA A 483 -2.69 7.07 84.82
N GLU A 484 -1.82 7.94 84.30
CA GLU A 484 -0.39 7.63 84.10
C GLU A 484 0.32 7.33 85.42
N ARG A 485 0.08 8.14 86.46
CA ARG A 485 0.65 7.86 87.80
C ARG A 485 0.14 6.54 88.38
N GLU A 486 -1.15 6.24 88.20
CA GLU A 486 -1.71 4.96 88.62
C GLU A 486 -1.05 3.79 87.87
N LEU A 487 -0.78 3.93 86.57
CA LEU A 487 -0.05 2.95 85.76
C LEU A 487 1.39 2.77 86.24
N ASP A 488 2.13 3.86 86.46
CA ASP A 488 3.52 3.81 86.95
C ASP A 488 3.62 3.13 88.32
N ASP A 489 2.66 3.37 89.21
CA ASP A 489 2.59 2.71 90.50
C ASP A 489 2.33 1.19 90.33
N ARG A 490 1.45 0.80 89.40
CA ARG A 490 1.19 -0.62 89.08
C ARG A 490 2.39 -1.31 88.42
N ASP A 491 3.11 -0.63 87.54
CA ASP A 491 4.33 -1.14 86.92
C ASP A 491 5.45 -1.33 87.96
N ARG A 492 5.55 -0.42 88.94
CA ARG A 492 6.48 -0.58 90.06
C ARG A 492 6.11 -1.77 90.94
N GLU A 493 4.82 -1.94 91.25
CA GLU A 493 4.32 -3.13 91.96
C GLU A 493 4.64 -4.43 91.21
N LEU A 494 4.54 -4.45 89.87
CA LEU A 494 4.90 -5.61 89.05
C LEU A 494 6.42 -5.90 89.06
N LEU A 495 7.25 -4.87 88.93
CA LEU A 495 8.71 -5.02 88.98
C LEU A 495 9.20 -5.55 90.35
N GLU A 496 8.57 -5.13 91.44
CA GLU A 496 8.85 -5.67 92.78
C GLU A 496 8.40 -7.13 92.93
N ALA A 497 7.30 -7.53 92.27
CA ALA A 497 6.83 -8.91 92.26
C ALA A 497 7.77 -9.84 91.48
N GLU A 498 8.26 -9.43 90.30
CA GLU A 498 9.19 -10.23 89.49
C GLU A 498 10.57 -10.39 90.15
N GLY A 499 11.07 -9.37 90.84
CA GLY A 499 12.35 -9.42 91.55
C GLY A 499 12.39 -10.42 92.71
N ASN A 500 11.25 -10.67 93.35
CA ASN A 500 11.14 -11.59 94.48
C ASN A 500 11.06 -13.08 94.09
N GLU A 501 10.60 -13.41 92.88
CA GLU A 501 10.49 -14.81 92.43
C GLU A 501 11.78 -15.38 91.81
N LEU A 502 12.76 -14.54 91.45
CA LEU A 502 14.01 -14.94 90.77
C LEU A 502 15.28 -14.88 91.63
N SER A 503 15.17 -14.75 92.95
CA SER A 503 16.35 -14.63 93.81
C SER A 503 17.18 -15.92 93.92
N LEU A 504 18.44 -15.85 93.47
CA LEU A 504 19.52 -16.85 93.64
C LEU A 504 19.81 -17.24 95.11
N SER A 505 19.13 -16.62 96.09
CA SER A 505 19.20 -16.99 97.50
C SER A 505 18.24 -18.13 97.90
N ASP A 506 17.36 -18.59 97.01
CA ASP A 506 16.45 -19.69 97.32
C ASP A 506 17.24 -21.01 97.56
N PRO A 507 17.08 -21.66 98.73
CA PRO A 507 17.77 -22.91 99.05
C PRO A 507 17.58 -24.01 98.00
N LYS A 508 16.46 -24.02 97.26
CA LYS A 508 16.22 -25.00 96.18
C LYS A 508 17.13 -24.78 94.98
N VAL A 509 17.38 -23.52 94.60
CA VAL A 509 18.25 -23.15 93.48
C VAL A 509 19.72 -23.46 93.83
N ARG A 510 20.15 -23.17 95.07
CA ARG A 510 21.48 -23.58 95.56
C ARG A 510 21.68 -25.09 95.57
N ALA A 511 20.68 -25.84 96.03
CA ALA A 511 20.75 -27.30 96.05
C ALA A 511 20.90 -27.88 94.64
N PHE A 512 20.22 -27.28 93.65
CA PHE A 512 20.32 -27.69 92.26
C PHE A 512 21.73 -27.43 91.67
N VAL A 513 22.27 -26.22 91.87
CA VAL A 513 23.62 -25.86 91.39
C VAL A 513 24.69 -26.74 92.05
N ALA A 514 24.57 -27.02 93.35
CA ALA A 514 25.51 -27.90 94.05
C ALA A 514 25.47 -29.35 93.56
N LYS A 515 24.31 -29.86 93.13
CA LYS A 515 24.14 -31.25 92.69
C LYS A 515 24.62 -31.49 91.25
N TYR A 516 24.52 -30.50 90.36
CA TYR A 516 24.83 -30.67 88.94
C TYR A 516 26.04 -29.89 88.44
N GLY A 517 26.59 -28.96 89.23
CA GLY A 517 27.70 -28.09 88.80
C GLY A 517 29.12 -28.68 88.85
N ARG A 518 29.32 -29.94 89.27
CA ARG A 518 30.66 -30.55 89.47
C ARG A 518 31.13 -31.56 88.41
N GLN A 519 30.39 -31.75 87.31
CA GLN A 519 30.82 -32.60 86.18
C GLN A 519 31.20 -31.76 84.96
N GLY A 520 32.32 -31.05 85.09
CA GLY A 520 33.04 -30.38 84.02
C GLY A 520 34.35 -29.90 84.64
N ARG A 521 35.47 -30.55 84.27
CA ARG A 521 36.80 -30.31 84.84
C ARG A 521 37.26 -28.87 84.71
#